data_AF-M5PP28-F1
#
_entry.id   AF-M5PP28-F1
#
_cell.length_a   1.000
_cell.length_b   1.000
_cell.length_c   1.000
_cell.angle_alpha   90.00
_cell.angle_beta   90.00
_cell.angle_gamma   90.00
#
_symmetry.space_group_name_H-M   'P 1'
#
loop_
_entity.id
_entity.type
_entity.pdbx_description
1 polymer ?
#
loop_
_entity_poly.entity_id
_entity_poly.type
_entity_poly.pdbx_seq_one_letter_code
_entity_poly.pdbx_strand_id
1 'polypeptide(L)'
;MAPGIESGREPKARPRGAVADKGITWEHDLDYALRLAKAGGKPVLLYFHDPDCVACQAQESEAFVDGSVVSAVKEHVVPAWLPHDHIPLSSEYGVTWSPCLLVLDPEGRVHRKEVGFLPAEELVPFLLLGCAGVYFDGDKFDYAVALLEQLLNRHGCSAYAPEARFLLGAAAWKASNDPSRLRLTYEDLQRAWPDSLWAKKARPYARL
;
A
#
# COMPACT_ATOMS: atom_id res chain seq x y z
N MET A 1 -24.70 48.22 -3.43
CA MET A 1 -24.24 47.70 -2.12
C MET A 1 -24.35 46.18 -2.18
N ALA A 2 -23.23 45.49 -2.36
CA ALA A 2 -23.15 44.04 -2.15
C ALA A 2 -22.49 43.82 -0.78
N PRO A 3 -23.07 43.01 0.12
CA PRO A 3 -22.45 42.74 1.40
C PRO A 3 -21.30 41.74 1.22
N GLY A 4 -20.17 42.06 1.87
CA GLY A 4 -18.97 41.25 1.89
C GLY A 4 -19.17 39.94 2.64
N ILE A 5 -18.44 38.91 2.21
CA ILE A 5 -18.25 37.68 2.95
C ILE A 5 -16.78 37.66 3.36
N GLU A 6 -16.51 38.20 4.54
CA GLU A 6 -15.34 37.81 5.32
C GLU A 6 -15.74 36.64 6.22
N SER A 7 -15.00 35.54 6.14
CA SER A 7 -14.17 35.16 7.28
C SER A 7 -13.28 33.98 6.87
N GLY A 8 -11.99 34.31 6.75
CA GLY A 8 -10.93 33.31 6.83
C GLY A 8 -11.05 32.57 8.16
N ARG A 9 -11.22 31.25 8.09
CA ARG A 9 -10.76 30.39 9.19
C ARG A 9 -9.24 30.40 9.12
N GLU A 10 -8.60 30.94 10.15
CA GLU A 10 -7.19 30.67 10.40
C GLU A 10 -6.96 29.15 10.36
N PRO A 11 -5.88 28.68 9.71
CA PRO A 11 -5.53 27.27 9.78
C PRO A 11 -5.21 26.96 11.24
N LYS A 12 -6.11 26.22 11.90
CA LYS A 12 -5.84 25.66 13.22
C LYS A 12 -4.48 24.97 13.16
N ALA A 13 -3.57 25.32 14.07
CA ALA A 13 -2.32 24.60 14.24
C ALA A 13 -2.67 23.13 14.45
N ARG A 14 -2.36 22.30 13.44
CA ARG A 14 -2.76 20.90 13.43
C ARG A 14 -1.84 20.16 14.39
N PRO A 15 -2.38 19.43 15.37
CA PRO A 15 -1.56 18.65 16.28
C PRO A 15 -0.69 17.70 15.45
N ARG A 16 0.61 17.61 15.79
CA ARG A 16 1.47 16.54 15.28
C ARG A 16 0.77 15.22 15.58
N GLY A 17 0.57 14.37 14.56
CA GLY A 17 -0.07 13.07 14.74
C GLY A 17 0.61 12.30 15.87
N ALA A 18 -0.18 11.68 16.74
CA ALA A 18 0.24 11.09 18.03
C ALA A 18 1.14 9.83 17.90
N VAL A 19 1.73 9.60 16.73
CA VAL A 19 2.40 8.35 16.32
C VAL A 19 3.91 8.50 16.15
N ALA A 20 4.45 9.73 16.16
CA ALA A 20 5.89 9.98 15.98
C ALA A 20 6.78 9.23 17.00
N ASP A 21 6.27 8.91 18.19
CA ASP A 21 7.01 8.24 19.27
C ASP A 21 6.82 6.71 19.34
N LYS A 22 6.04 6.11 18.42
CA LYS A 22 5.69 4.67 18.46
C LYS A 22 6.42 3.81 17.44
N GLY A 23 7.59 4.27 17.00
CA GLY A 23 8.56 3.43 16.29
C GLY A 23 8.60 3.59 14.78
N ILE A 24 7.68 4.32 14.14
CA ILE A 24 7.79 4.71 12.72
C ILE A 24 8.15 6.20 12.65
N THR A 25 9.22 6.53 11.93
CA THR A 25 9.60 7.91 11.65
C THR A 25 8.96 8.34 10.34
N TRP A 26 7.89 9.12 10.43
CA TRP A 26 7.11 9.58 9.28
C TRP A 26 7.67 10.87 8.68
N GLU A 27 7.80 10.90 7.35
CA GLU A 27 8.09 12.13 6.62
C GLU A 27 6.81 12.95 6.41
N HIS A 28 6.91 14.27 6.53
CA HIS A 28 5.77 15.19 6.35
C HIS A 28 5.88 16.05 5.08
N ASP A 29 6.85 15.70 4.24
CA ASP A 29 7.12 16.31 2.94
C ASP A 29 7.28 15.18 1.92
N LEU A 30 6.35 15.10 0.96
CA LEU A 30 6.35 14.02 -0.03
C LEU A 30 7.54 14.11 -0.99
N ASP A 31 7.97 15.32 -1.37
CA ASP A 31 9.13 15.49 -2.25
C ASP A 31 10.42 15.01 -1.58
N TYR A 32 10.54 15.23 -0.26
CA TYR A 32 11.62 14.66 0.52
C TYR A 32 11.52 13.13 0.61
N ALA A 33 10.34 12.58 0.91
CA ALA A 33 10.13 11.14 0.95
C ALA A 33 10.44 10.45 -0.39
N LEU A 34 10.05 11.05 -1.51
CA LEU A 34 10.35 10.55 -2.85
C LEU A 34 11.86 10.60 -3.17
N ARG A 35 12.57 11.63 -2.72
CA ARG A 35 14.04 11.67 -2.84
C ARG A 35 14.71 10.55 -2.04
N LEU A 36 14.25 10.29 -0.82
CA LEU A 36 14.75 9.16 -0.02
C LEU A 36 14.43 7.81 -0.68
N ALA A 37 13.20 7.66 -1.18
CA ALA A 37 12.75 6.46 -1.89
C ALA A 37 13.62 6.18 -3.11
N LYS A 38 13.92 7.22 -3.91
CA LYS A 38 14.80 7.12 -5.08
C LYS A 38 16.24 6.79 -4.71
N ALA A 39 16.79 7.39 -3.66
CA ALA A 39 18.13 7.10 -3.19
C ALA A 39 18.27 5.68 -2.61
N GLY A 40 17.23 5.20 -1.91
CA GLY A 40 17.21 3.89 -1.27
C GLY A 40 16.66 2.75 -2.14
N GLY A 41 16.09 3.04 -3.31
CA GLY A 41 15.44 2.05 -4.16
C GLY A 41 14.20 1.39 -3.52
N LYS A 42 13.52 2.11 -2.62
CA LYS A 42 12.33 1.63 -1.90
C LYS A 42 11.06 2.37 -2.35
N PRO A 43 9.89 1.70 -2.36
CA PRO A 43 8.60 2.38 -2.48
C PRO A 43 8.31 3.37 -1.34
N VAL A 44 7.29 4.21 -1.51
CA VAL A 44 6.75 5.09 -0.46
C VAL A 44 5.41 4.55 0.03
N LEU A 45 5.19 4.51 1.34
CA LEU A 45 3.87 4.40 1.94
C LEU A 45 3.38 5.80 2.28
N LEU A 46 2.41 6.32 1.55
CA LEU A 46 1.82 7.63 1.80
C LEU A 46 0.47 7.47 2.52
N TYR A 47 0.34 8.12 3.66
CA TYR A 47 -0.85 8.12 4.50
C TYR A 47 -1.49 9.51 4.53
N PHE A 48 -2.75 9.59 4.11
CA PHE A 48 -3.60 10.77 4.25
C PHE A 48 -4.56 10.60 5.44
N HIS A 49 -4.54 11.58 6.36
CA HIS A 49 -5.27 11.49 7.62
C HIS A 49 -6.13 12.72 7.94
N ASP A 50 -7.14 12.52 8.78
CA ASP A 50 -7.91 13.59 9.41
C ASP A 50 -7.92 13.36 10.93
N PRO A 51 -7.43 14.31 11.76
CA PRO A 51 -7.43 14.14 13.21
C PRO A 51 -8.84 13.99 13.82
N ASP A 52 -9.87 14.51 13.15
CA ASP A 52 -11.26 14.42 13.62
C ASP A 52 -11.97 13.14 13.09
N CYS A 53 -11.25 12.25 12.37
CA CYS A 53 -11.78 11.00 11.84
C CYS A 53 -11.50 9.81 12.78
N VAL A 54 -12.58 9.17 13.26
CA VAL A 54 -12.50 7.99 14.13
C VAL A 54 -11.71 6.84 13.50
N ALA A 55 -11.89 6.61 12.19
CA ALA A 55 -11.15 5.58 11.46
C ALA A 55 -9.65 5.91 11.34
N CYS A 56 -9.28 7.20 11.24
CA CYS A 56 -7.87 7.60 11.29
C CYS A 56 -7.28 7.36 12.68
N GLN A 57 -8.01 7.76 13.74
CA GLN A 57 -7.58 7.51 15.12
C GLN A 57 -7.37 6.01 15.40
N ALA A 58 -8.25 5.13 14.89
CA ALA A 58 -8.08 3.68 14.98
C ALA A 58 -6.85 3.21 14.18
N GLN A 59 -6.67 3.68 12.93
CA GLN A 59 -5.48 3.36 12.12
C GLN A 59 -4.17 3.68 12.87
N GLU A 60 -4.13 4.86 13.47
CA GLU A 60 -2.97 5.41 14.18
C GLU A 60 -2.70 4.71 15.52
N SER A 61 -3.74 4.35 16.26
CA SER A 61 -3.62 3.80 17.62
C SER A 61 -3.61 2.27 17.67
N GLU A 62 -4.07 1.59 16.63
CA GLU A 62 -4.16 0.13 16.55
C GLU A 62 -3.18 -0.44 15.50
N ALA A 63 -3.31 -0.02 14.24
CA ALA A 63 -2.57 -0.63 13.14
C ALA A 63 -1.10 -0.17 13.08
N PHE A 64 -0.84 1.14 13.16
CA PHE A 64 0.53 1.66 13.05
C PHE A 64 1.41 1.44 14.29
N VAL A 65 0.83 0.97 15.40
CA VAL A 65 1.57 0.61 16.61
C VAL A 65 1.85 -0.88 16.71
N ASP A 66 1.23 -1.69 15.84
CA ASP A 66 1.48 -3.12 15.79
C ASP A 66 2.93 -3.40 15.36
N GLY A 67 3.61 -4.27 16.10
CA GLY A 67 5.03 -4.54 15.87
C GLY A 67 5.34 -5.12 14.48
N SER A 68 4.42 -5.88 13.91
CA SER A 68 4.58 -6.44 12.56
C SER A 68 4.47 -5.35 11.49
N VAL A 69 3.55 -4.40 11.67
CA VAL A 69 3.40 -3.23 10.79
C VAL A 69 4.63 -2.33 10.91
N VAL A 70 5.07 -2.00 12.12
CA VAL A 70 6.27 -1.16 12.34
C VAL A 70 7.49 -1.80 11.66
N SER A 71 7.67 -3.11 11.79
CA SER A 71 8.76 -3.83 11.13
C SER A 71 8.64 -3.76 9.61
N ALA A 72 7.47 -4.07 9.05
CA ALA A 72 7.25 -4.07 7.62
C ALA A 72 7.45 -2.67 6.99
N VAL A 73 7.00 -1.61 7.68
CA VAL A 73 7.19 -0.23 7.24
C VAL A 73 8.68 0.13 7.19
N LYS A 74 9.44 -0.17 8.24
CA LYS A 74 10.90 0.09 8.28
C LYS A 74 11.66 -0.68 7.21
N GLU A 75 11.26 -1.92 6.99
CA GLU A 75 11.97 -2.81 6.07
C GLU A 75 11.73 -2.42 4.62
N HIS A 76 10.47 -2.18 4.24
CA HIS A 76 10.09 -2.17 2.82
C HIS A 76 9.86 -0.78 2.22
N VAL A 77 9.58 0.26 3.01
CA VAL A 77 9.13 1.55 2.44
C VAL A 77 9.77 2.77 3.10
N VAL A 78 9.64 3.91 2.44
CA VAL A 78 9.76 5.24 3.06
C VAL A 78 8.35 5.70 3.48
N PRO A 79 8.07 5.89 4.77
CA PRO A 79 6.75 6.31 5.24
C PRO A 79 6.58 7.83 5.15
N ALA A 80 5.47 8.28 4.57
CA ALA A 80 5.07 9.69 4.48
C ALA A 80 3.65 9.87 5.00
N TRP A 81 3.40 10.99 5.68
CA TRP A 81 2.15 11.30 6.35
C TRP A 81 1.75 12.74 6.05
N LEU A 82 0.61 12.91 5.40
CA LEU A 82 0.05 14.21 5.04
C LEU A 82 -1.39 14.37 5.53
N PRO A 83 -1.85 15.60 5.83
CA PRO A 83 -3.25 15.89 6.05
C PRO A 83 -4.12 15.55 4.83
N HIS A 84 -5.35 15.07 5.06
CA HIS A 84 -6.29 14.67 3.99
C HIS A 84 -6.64 15.81 3.02
N ASP A 85 -6.57 17.06 3.47
CA ASP A 85 -6.84 18.28 2.70
C ASP A 85 -5.54 18.96 2.19
N HIS A 86 -4.41 18.24 2.14
CA HIS A 86 -3.13 18.77 1.70
C HIS A 86 -3.11 19.05 0.17
N ILE A 87 -3.41 20.28 -0.22
CA ILE A 87 -3.37 20.74 -1.62
C ILE A 87 -1.92 21.02 -2.07
N PRO A 88 -1.52 20.63 -3.31
CA PRO A 88 -2.34 20.01 -4.36
C PRO A 88 -2.46 18.48 -4.25
N LEU A 89 -1.62 17.85 -3.43
CA LEU A 89 -1.44 16.39 -3.38
C LEU A 89 -2.73 15.59 -3.12
N SER A 90 -3.62 16.05 -2.24
CA SER A 90 -4.90 15.38 -1.99
C SER A 90 -5.79 15.35 -3.24
N SER A 91 -5.78 16.41 -4.04
CA SER A 91 -6.50 16.46 -5.31
C SER A 91 -5.83 15.57 -6.36
N GLU A 92 -4.50 15.61 -6.46
CA GLU A 92 -3.73 14.83 -7.45
C GLU A 92 -3.87 13.33 -7.23
N TYR A 93 -3.87 12.87 -5.97
CA TYR A 93 -4.08 11.47 -5.61
C TYR A 93 -5.55 11.06 -5.44
N GLY A 94 -6.49 11.99 -5.70
CA GLY A 94 -7.93 11.75 -5.61
C GLY A 94 -8.35 11.28 -4.22
N VAL A 95 -7.88 11.95 -3.18
CA VAL A 95 -8.24 11.69 -1.78
C VAL A 95 -9.60 12.33 -1.50
N THR A 96 -10.64 11.50 -1.41
CA THR A 96 -12.01 11.94 -1.14
C THR A 96 -12.55 11.44 0.20
N TRP A 97 -11.83 10.52 0.84
CA TRP A 97 -12.21 9.90 2.11
C TRP A 97 -10.95 9.48 2.88
N SER A 98 -11.00 9.56 4.21
CA SER A 98 -9.89 9.23 5.11
C SER A 98 -10.26 8.10 6.08
N PRO A 99 -9.29 7.30 6.57
CA PRO A 99 -7.89 7.27 6.15
C PRO A 99 -7.72 6.81 4.69
N CYS A 100 -6.68 7.29 4.01
CA CYS A 100 -6.33 6.86 2.66
C CYS A 100 -4.85 6.50 2.61
N LEU A 101 -4.55 5.24 2.28
CA LEU A 101 -3.21 4.67 2.21
C LEU A 101 -2.83 4.43 0.76
N LEU A 102 -1.64 4.86 0.37
CA LEU A 102 -1.10 4.68 -0.97
C LEU A 102 0.27 4.03 -0.89
N VAL A 103 0.53 3.07 -1.78
CA VAL A 103 1.90 2.61 -2.08
C VAL A 103 2.32 3.24 -3.40
N LEU A 104 3.38 4.05 -3.36
CA LEU A 104 3.91 4.76 -4.51
C LEU A 104 5.26 4.18 -4.93
N ASP A 105 5.57 4.24 -6.22
CA ASP A 105 6.94 4.08 -6.68
C ASP A 105 7.79 5.34 -6.42
N PRO A 106 9.13 5.28 -6.61
CA PRO A 106 10.01 6.44 -6.40
C PRO A 106 9.72 7.65 -7.31
N GLU A 107 8.91 7.46 -8.35
CA GLU A 107 8.44 8.52 -9.25
C GLU A 107 7.10 9.12 -8.79
N GLY A 108 6.53 8.64 -7.68
CA GLY A 108 5.29 9.12 -7.10
C GLY A 108 4.02 8.54 -7.74
N ARG A 109 4.14 7.54 -8.61
CA ARG A 109 2.97 6.88 -9.24
C ARG A 109 2.36 5.89 -8.26
N VAL A 110 1.03 5.82 -8.22
CA VAL A 110 0.29 4.93 -7.32
C VAL A 110 0.27 3.51 -7.87
N HIS A 111 0.75 2.56 -7.07
CA HIS A 111 0.68 1.11 -7.36
C HIS A 111 -0.41 0.42 -6.53
N ARG A 112 -0.72 0.95 -5.35
CA ARG A 112 -1.85 0.48 -4.56
C ARG A 112 -2.49 1.60 -3.76
N LYS A 113 -3.81 1.49 -3.56
CA LYS A 113 -4.63 2.41 -2.79
C LYS A 113 -5.61 1.63 -1.92
N GLU A 114 -5.73 2.03 -0.66
CA GLU A 114 -6.78 1.57 0.25
C GLU A 114 -7.44 2.78 0.91
N VAL A 115 -8.76 2.69 1.11
CA VAL A 115 -9.57 3.78 1.67
C VAL A 115 -10.41 3.25 2.82
N GLY A 116 -10.39 3.95 3.95
CA GLY A 116 -10.99 3.49 5.20
C GLY A 116 -9.98 2.75 6.07
N PHE A 117 -10.41 2.45 7.30
CA PHE A 117 -9.57 1.75 8.28
C PHE A 117 -9.13 0.39 7.75
N LEU A 118 -7.83 0.11 7.85
CA LEU A 118 -7.20 -1.15 7.48
C LEU A 118 -6.50 -1.74 8.71
N PRO A 119 -7.00 -2.85 9.27
CA PRO A 119 -6.44 -3.44 10.48
C PRO A 119 -5.04 -4.03 10.23
N ALA A 120 -4.27 -4.26 11.30
CA ALA A 120 -2.86 -4.62 11.23
C ALA A 120 -2.61 -5.90 10.40
N GLU A 121 -3.47 -6.91 10.57
CA GLU A 121 -3.40 -8.20 9.86
C GLU A 121 -3.57 -8.08 8.34
N GLU A 122 -4.23 -7.01 7.87
CA GLU A 122 -4.42 -6.70 6.45
C GLU A 122 -3.44 -5.62 5.95
N LEU A 123 -2.92 -4.76 6.84
CA LEU A 123 -2.00 -3.69 6.47
C LEU A 123 -0.63 -4.20 6.00
N VAL A 124 -0.08 -5.22 6.66
CA VAL A 124 1.19 -5.84 6.20
C VAL A 124 1.05 -6.47 4.81
N PRO A 125 0.06 -7.35 4.53
CA PRO A 125 -0.10 -7.90 3.19
C PRO A 125 -0.48 -6.83 2.14
N PHE A 126 -1.23 -5.78 2.49
CA PHE A 126 -1.43 -4.61 1.62
C PHE A 126 -0.09 -3.98 1.20
N LEU A 127 0.79 -3.73 2.18
CA LEU A 127 2.10 -3.12 1.96
C LEU A 127 2.99 -3.99 1.07
N LEU A 128 3.11 -5.28 1.42
CA LEU A 128 3.93 -6.24 0.67
C LEU A 128 3.45 -6.38 -0.77
N LEU A 129 2.14 -6.47 -0.99
CA LEU A 129 1.56 -6.58 -2.31
C LEU A 129 1.77 -5.29 -3.14
N GLY A 130 1.60 -4.11 -2.52
CA GLY A 130 1.89 -2.84 -3.18
C GLY A 130 3.37 -2.71 -3.58
N CYS A 131 4.28 -3.07 -2.68
CA CYS A 131 5.72 -3.08 -2.96
C CYS A 131 6.08 -4.07 -4.07
N ALA A 132 5.49 -5.26 -4.06
CA ALA A 132 5.66 -6.24 -5.14
C ALA A 132 5.15 -5.70 -6.49
N GLY A 133 4.04 -4.94 -6.50
CA GLY A 133 3.56 -4.21 -7.67
C GLY A 133 4.58 -3.22 -8.23
N VAL A 134 5.16 -2.38 -7.36
CA VAL A 134 6.23 -1.44 -7.75
C VAL A 134 7.42 -2.16 -8.39
N TYR A 135 7.86 -3.26 -7.79
CA TYR A 135 8.98 -4.04 -8.34
C TYR A 135 8.61 -4.76 -9.64
N PHE A 136 7.39 -5.29 -9.74
CA PHE A 136 6.91 -5.95 -10.94
C PHE A 136 6.85 -4.99 -12.13
N ASP A 137 6.28 -3.80 -11.95
CA ASP A 137 6.16 -2.78 -12.99
C ASP A 137 7.52 -2.16 -13.36
N GLY A 138 8.51 -2.26 -12.46
CA GLY A 138 9.90 -1.89 -12.70
C GLY A 138 10.77 -3.03 -13.25
N ASP A 139 10.19 -4.13 -13.75
CA ASP A 139 10.86 -5.33 -14.27
C ASP A 139 11.82 -6.02 -13.27
N LYS A 140 11.67 -5.76 -11.96
CA LYS A 140 12.45 -6.35 -10.86
C LYS A 140 11.74 -7.59 -10.32
N PHE A 141 11.54 -8.59 -11.19
CA PHE A 141 10.68 -9.74 -10.88
C PHE A 141 11.14 -10.57 -9.68
N ASP A 142 12.46 -10.73 -9.47
CA ASP A 142 12.97 -11.48 -8.31
C ASP A 142 12.59 -10.83 -6.98
N TYR A 143 12.61 -9.50 -6.91
CA TYR A 143 12.16 -8.75 -5.72
C TYR A 143 10.66 -8.89 -5.50
N ALA A 144 9.87 -8.83 -6.58
CA ALA A 144 8.43 -9.05 -6.51
C ALA A 144 8.10 -10.47 -6.02
N VAL A 145 8.77 -11.49 -6.57
CA VAL A 145 8.62 -12.91 -6.16
C VAL A 145 8.89 -13.06 -4.66
N ALA A 146 10.02 -12.55 -4.16
CA ALA A 146 10.39 -12.67 -2.75
C ALA A 146 9.34 -12.08 -1.79
N LEU A 147 8.81 -10.89 -2.10
CA LEU A 147 7.76 -10.26 -1.29
C LEU A 147 6.43 -11.01 -1.33
N LEU A 148 6.06 -11.55 -2.49
CA LEU A 148 4.82 -12.29 -2.65
C LEU A 148 4.87 -13.65 -1.96
N GLU A 149 6.02 -14.33 -2.00
CA GLU A 149 6.26 -15.52 -1.20
C GLU A 149 6.20 -15.21 0.30
N GLN A 150 6.82 -14.12 0.75
CA GLN A 150 6.71 -13.65 2.14
C GLN A 150 5.25 -13.41 2.54
N LEU A 151 4.47 -12.73 1.70
CA LEU A 151 3.05 -12.47 1.93
C LEU A 151 2.28 -13.79 2.06
N LEU A 152 2.42 -14.71 1.10
CA LEU A 152 1.67 -15.97 1.13
C LEU A 152 2.07 -16.87 2.30
N ASN A 153 3.35 -16.89 2.66
CA ASN A 153 3.86 -17.72 3.75
C ASN A 153 3.45 -17.20 5.14
N ARG A 154 3.38 -15.87 5.33
CA ARG A 154 3.10 -15.26 6.64
C ARG A 154 1.67 -14.75 6.80
N HIS A 155 1.01 -14.41 5.69
CA HIS A 155 -0.29 -13.76 5.63
C HIS A 155 -1.24 -14.44 4.62
N GLY A 156 -1.11 -15.76 4.45
CA GLY A 156 -1.90 -16.55 3.50
C GLY A 156 -3.43 -16.54 3.75
N CYS A 157 -3.88 -16.10 4.92
CA CYS A 157 -5.31 -15.93 5.21
C CYS A 157 -5.86 -14.53 4.92
N SER A 158 -5.00 -13.58 4.51
CA SER A 158 -5.40 -12.20 4.23
C SER A 158 -6.29 -12.07 3.00
N ALA A 159 -7.06 -10.98 2.93
CA ALA A 159 -7.87 -10.64 1.76
C ALA A 159 -7.02 -10.47 0.48
N TYR A 160 -5.73 -10.14 0.64
CA TYR A 160 -4.79 -9.93 -0.46
C TYR A 160 -4.09 -11.21 -0.94
N ALA A 161 -4.20 -12.32 -0.21
CA ALA A 161 -3.49 -13.57 -0.55
C ALA A 161 -3.84 -14.13 -1.96
N PRO A 162 -5.11 -14.14 -2.42
CA PRO A 162 -5.41 -14.62 -3.77
C PRO A 162 -4.81 -13.72 -4.86
N GLU A 163 -4.77 -12.40 -4.64
CA GLU A 163 -4.09 -11.47 -5.55
C GLU A 163 -2.59 -11.72 -5.58
N ALA A 164 -2.00 -11.91 -4.40
CA ALA A 164 -0.58 -12.19 -4.27
C ALA A 164 -0.17 -13.47 -5.00
N ARG A 165 -0.96 -14.55 -4.89
CA ARG A 165 -0.70 -15.81 -5.62
C ARG A 165 -0.78 -15.63 -7.13
N PHE A 166 -1.74 -14.83 -7.59
CA PHE A 166 -1.88 -14.49 -9.01
C PHE A 166 -0.64 -13.72 -9.51
N LEU A 167 -0.27 -12.64 -8.83
CA LEU A 167 0.87 -11.81 -9.21
C LEU A 167 2.19 -12.59 -9.12
N LEU A 168 2.33 -13.50 -8.15
CA LEU A 168 3.51 -14.36 -8.00
C LEU A 168 3.71 -15.25 -9.22
N GLY A 169 2.63 -15.81 -9.77
CA GLY A 169 2.67 -16.58 -11.01
C GLY A 169 3.20 -15.78 -12.18
N ALA A 170 2.65 -14.57 -12.37
CA ALA A 170 3.06 -13.67 -13.43
C ALA A 170 4.53 -13.24 -13.28
N ALA A 171 4.96 -12.92 -12.05
CA ALA A 171 6.34 -12.52 -11.76
C ALA A 171 7.32 -13.66 -12.01
N ALA A 172 7.02 -14.87 -11.49
CA ALA A 172 7.84 -16.05 -11.69
C ALA A 172 7.93 -16.47 -13.16
N TRP A 173 6.83 -16.36 -13.92
CA TRP A 173 6.85 -16.57 -15.36
C TRP A 173 7.72 -15.55 -16.07
N LYS A 174 7.59 -14.25 -15.77
CA LYS A 174 8.44 -13.20 -16.38
C LYS A 174 9.92 -13.38 -16.04
N ALA A 175 10.25 -13.86 -14.84
CA ALA A 175 11.63 -14.13 -14.43
C ALA A 175 12.25 -15.34 -15.13
N SER A 176 11.46 -16.39 -15.42
CA SER A 176 11.98 -17.69 -15.89
C SER A 176 11.61 -18.07 -17.32
N ASN A 177 10.64 -17.37 -17.93
CA ASN A 177 9.98 -17.73 -19.18
C ASN A 177 9.38 -19.15 -19.19
N ASP A 178 9.01 -19.68 -18.02
CA ASP A 178 8.45 -21.02 -17.84
C ASP A 178 6.91 -20.98 -17.69
N PRO A 179 6.13 -21.40 -18.70
CA PRO A 179 4.66 -21.37 -18.64
C PRO A 179 4.06 -22.21 -17.51
N SER A 180 4.81 -23.19 -16.98
CA SER A 180 4.34 -24.01 -15.86
C SER A 180 4.05 -23.17 -14.62
N ARG A 181 4.73 -22.02 -14.45
CA ARG A 181 4.49 -21.08 -13.34
C ARG A 181 3.06 -20.54 -13.33
N LEU A 182 2.52 -20.22 -14.50
CA LEU A 182 1.15 -19.74 -14.65
C LEU A 182 0.13 -20.87 -14.43
N ARG A 183 0.45 -22.07 -14.92
CA ARG A 183 -0.38 -23.27 -14.71
C ARG A 183 -0.51 -23.62 -13.22
N LEU A 184 0.60 -23.66 -12.50
CA LEU A 184 0.63 -23.88 -11.04
C LEU A 184 -0.15 -22.80 -10.28
N THR A 185 -0.05 -21.53 -10.71
CA THR A 185 -0.85 -20.45 -10.13
C THR A 185 -2.35 -20.69 -10.26
N TYR A 186 -2.81 -21.15 -11.43
CA TYR A 186 -4.21 -21.50 -11.60
C TYR A 186 -4.63 -22.64 -10.65
N GLU A 187 -3.84 -23.71 -10.59
CA GLU A 187 -4.14 -24.87 -9.72
C GLU A 187 -4.20 -24.48 -8.25
N ASP A 188 -3.26 -23.64 -7.78
CA ASP A 188 -3.26 -23.16 -6.40
C ASP A 188 -4.44 -22.25 -6.09
N LEU A 189 -4.80 -21.34 -7.00
CA LEU A 189 -5.96 -20.47 -6.82
C LEU A 189 -7.27 -21.26 -6.78
N GLN A 190 -7.43 -22.28 -7.63
CA GLN A 190 -8.60 -23.16 -7.59
C GLN A 190 -8.68 -23.97 -6.29
N ARG A 191 -7.53 -24.38 -5.75
CA ARG A 191 -7.45 -25.17 -4.53
C ARG A 191 -7.70 -24.35 -3.26
N ALA A 192 -7.08 -23.18 -3.14
CA ALA A 192 -7.09 -22.38 -1.93
C ALA A 192 -8.20 -21.32 -1.90
N TRP A 193 -8.53 -20.73 -3.06
CA TRP A 193 -9.50 -19.63 -3.16
C TRP A 193 -10.38 -19.75 -4.41
N PRO A 194 -11.14 -20.86 -4.58
CA PRO A 194 -11.89 -21.15 -5.81
C PRO A 194 -12.87 -20.04 -6.22
N ASP A 195 -13.48 -19.37 -5.25
CA ASP A 195 -14.49 -18.34 -5.49
C ASP A 195 -13.91 -16.93 -5.72
N SER A 196 -12.60 -16.76 -5.53
CA SER A 196 -11.94 -15.45 -5.66
C SER A 196 -11.99 -14.92 -7.09
N LEU A 197 -11.99 -13.59 -7.24
CA LEU A 197 -11.84 -12.94 -8.54
C LEU A 197 -10.55 -13.38 -9.24
N TRP A 198 -9.49 -13.64 -8.46
CA TRP A 198 -8.18 -14.04 -8.97
C TRP A 198 -8.17 -15.46 -9.54
N ALA A 199 -8.90 -16.40 -8.94
CA ALA A 199 -9.14 -17.72 -9.52
C ALA A 199 -9.86 -17.62 -10.87
N LYS A 200 -10.84 -16.71 -11.00
CA LYS A 200 -11.55 -16.44 -12.27
C LYS A 200 -10.62 -15.82 -13.32
N LYS A 201 -9.78 -14.85 -12.93
CA LYS A 201 -8.77 -14.23 -13.81
C LYS A 201 -7.72 -15.23 -14.29
N ALA A 202 -7.34 -16.20 -13.45
CA ALA A 202 -6.36 -17.23 -13.79
C ALA A 202 -6.90 -18.34 -14.71
N ARG A 203 -8.21 -18.40 -14.97
CA ARG A 203 -8.83 -19.43 -15.82
C ARG A 203 -8.14 -19.66 -17.18
N PRO A 204 -7.64 -18.63 -17.91
CA PRO A 204 -6.93 -18.86 -19.17
C PRO A 204 -5.66 -19.73 -19.02
N TYR A 205 -5.00 -19.73 -17.86
CA TYR A 205 -3.80 -20.54 -17.59
C TYR A 205 -4.10 -22.04 -17.49
N ALA A 206 -5.37 -22.43 -17.44
CA ALA A 206 -5.77 -23.84 -17.47
C ALA A 206 -5.40 -24.55 -18.78
N ARG A 207 -4.99 -23.82 -19.82
CA ARG A 207 -4.62 -24.32 -21.15
C ARG A 207 -3.11 -24.50 -21.35
N LEU A 208 -2.32 -24.04 -20.39
CA LEU A 208 -0.85 -24.15 -20.39
C LEU A 208 -0.40 -25.50 -19.87
#